data_AF-A0A1I5H5K5-F1
#
_entry.id   AF-A0A1I5H5K5-F1
#
_cell.length_a   1.000
_cell.length_b   1.000
_cell.length_c   1.000
_cell.angle_alpha   90.00
_cell.angle_beta   90.00
_cell.angle_gamma   90.00
#
_symmetry.space_group_name_H-M   'P 1'
#
loop_
_entity.id
_entity.type
_entity.pdbx_description
1 polymer ?
#
loop_
_entity_poly.entity_id
_entity_poly.type
_entity_poly.pdbx_seq_one_letter_code
_entity_poly.pdbx_strand_id
1 'polypeptide(L)'
;MIKAFFSILMPLALLFATKEKTFLPEYIYVDGLAFRQQGLKGIFEKYGPTKSTETDYECGFHSNQEQGKSYYQLTYDQVTWIGNTEEGYIPELVVFDPEGKMKWTYYEEIEFSGKSTLQEVELFMEKKAEPIEINGRDDELLSSIKGRFTDADEGFFFLFREGKLIEFQYWSPC
;
A
#
# COMPACT_ATOMS: atom_id res chain seq x y z
N MET A 1 -57.50 13.99 -36.43
CA MET A 1 -56.09 13.80 -36.87
C MET A 1 -55.21 13.89 -35.66
N ILE A 2 -54.67 12.75 -35.22
CA ILE A 2 -53.80 12.61 -34.05
C ILE A 2 -52.36 12.88 -34.52
N LYS A 3 -51.68 13.87 -33.93
CA LYS A 3 -50.21 13.96 -34.03
C LYS A 3 -49.63 13.57 -32.68
N ALA A 4 -49.04 12.39 -32.67
CA ALA A 4 -48.36 11.78 -31.53
C ALA A 4 -47.12 12.59 -31.15
N PHE A 5 -47.01 12.94 -29.87
CA PHE A 5 -45.76 13.34 -29.24
C PHE A 5 -45.02 12.06 -28.82
N PHE A 6 -44.01 11.66 -29.59
CA PHE A 6 -43.02 10.70 -29.11
C PHE A 6 -41.97 11.47 -28.29
N SER A 7 -42.17 11.57 -26.98
CA SER A 7 -41.09 11.89 -26.05
C SER A 7 -40.23 10.63 -25.90
N ILE A 8 -39.06 10.63 -26.53
CA ILE A 8 -38.01 9.65 -26.25
C ILE A 8 -37.43 10.04 -24.89
N LEU A 9 -37.93 9.40 -23.84
CA LEU A 9 -37.32 9.43 -22.51
C LEU A 9 -36.03 8.59 -22.61
N MET A 10 -34.89 9.25 -22.80
CA MET A 10 -33.59 8.59 -22.71
C MET A 10 -33.25 8.46 -21.22
N PRO A 11 -33.17 7.24 -20.64
CA PRO A 11 -32.78 7.12 -19.25
C PRO A 11 -31.27 7.41 -19.18
N LEU A 12 -30.95 8.61 -18.70
CA LEU A 12 -29.60 8.99 -18.31
C LEU A 12 -29.24 8.22 -17.04
N ALA A 13 -28.93 6.93 -17.18
CA ALA A 13 -28.25 6.17 -16.14
C ALA A 13 -26.79 6.66 -16.11
N LEU A 14 -26.56 7.79 -15.44
CA LEU A 14 -25.23 8.07 -14.89
C LEU A 14 -24.93 6.95 -13.91
N LEU A 15 -24.18 5.95 -14.39
CA LEU A 15 -23.40 5.08 -13.53
C LEU A 15 -22.51 5.99 -12.69
N PHE A 16 -22.90 6.22 -11.44
CA PHE A 16 -21.99 6.75 -10.44
C PHE A 16 -20.91 5.70 -10.24
N ALA A 17 -19.85 5.78 -11.04
CA ALA A 17 -18.61 5.09 -10.72
C ALA A 17 -18.17 5.65 -9.36
N THR A 18 -18.28 4.84 -8.32
CA THR A 18 -17.71 5.17 -7.02
C THR A 18 -16.23 5.38 -7.23
N LYS A 19 -15.79 6.63 -7.15
CA LYS A 19 -14.36 6.97 -7.26
C LYS A 19 -13.64 6.20 -6.16
N GLU A 20 -12.68 5.36 -6.53
CA GLU A 20 -11.88 4.62 -5.56
C GLU A 20 -11.20 5.60 -4.60
N LYS A 21 -11.21 5.28 -3.31
CA LYS A 21 -10.52 6.06 -2.30
C LYS A 21 -9.01 5.96 -2.54
N THR A 22 -8.36 7.12 -2.67
CA THR A 22 -6.90 7.21 -2.86
C THR A 22 -6.24 7.83 -1.63
N PHE A 23 -4.93 7.61 -1.51
CA PHE A 23 -4.14 8.02 -0.36
C PHE A 23 -2.99 8.94 -0.79
N LEU A 24 -2.77 10.00 -0.03
CA LEU A 24 -1.63 10.89 -0.21
C LEU A 24 -0.46 10.36 0.63
N PRO A 25 0.64 9.87 0.02
CA PRO A 25 1.71 9.17 0.73
C PRO A 25 2.42 10.04 1.77
N GLU A 26 2.43 11.36 1.62
CA GLU A 26 3.01 12.29 2.58
C GLU A 26 2.31 12.32 3.95
N TYR A 27 1.07 11.80 4.03
CA TYR A 27 0.34 11.67 5.30
C TYR A 27 0.39 10.27 5.88
N ILE A 28 1.13 9.36 5.25
CA ILE A 28 1.37 8.01 5.75
C ILE A 28 2.63 8.03 6.61
N TYR A 29 2.57 7.35 7.76
CA TYR A 29 3.74 7.06 8.59
C TYR A 29 3.79 5.58 8.93
N VAL A 30 5.00 5.04 9.03
CA VAL A 30 5.29 3.67 9.44
C VAL A 30 6.23 3.72 10.63
N ASP A 31 5.77 3.17 11.75
CA ASP A 31 6.47 3.20 13.04
C ASP A 31 6.92 4.61 13.47
N GLY A 32 6.09 5.61 13.14
CA GLY A 32 6.35 7.02 13.43
C GLY A 32 7.32 7.71 12.46
N LEU A 33 7.83 7.03 11.44
CA LEU A 33 8.60 7.65 10.35
C LEU A 33 7.69 7.96 9.17
N ALA A 34 7.82 9.15 8.59
CA ALA A 34 7.09 9.51 7.35
C ALA A 34 7.35 8.47 6.25
N PHE A 35 6.35 8.20 5.42
CA PHE A 35 6.42 7.18 4.38
C PHE A 35 7.62 7.33 3.46
N ARG A 36 8.00 8.57 3.13
CA ARG A 36 9.24 8.86 2.39
C ARG A 36 10.29 9.46 3.31
N GLN A 37 11.43 8.80 3.41
CA GLN A 37 12.61 9.25 4.14
C GLN A 37 13.65 9.81 3.18
N GLN A 38 14.03 11.07 3.38
CA GLN A 38 15.11 11.72 2.63
C GLN A 38 16.46 11.28 3.22
N GLY A 39 16.99 10.17 2.70
CA GLY A 39 18.21 9.54 3.18
C GLY A 39 18.01 8.61 4.38
N LEU A 40 19.13 8.21 4.99
CA LEU A 40 19.18 7.07 5.92
C LEU A 40 19.09 7.46 7.40
N LYS A 41 19.25 8.75 7.74
CA LYS A 41 19.41 9.19 9.13
C LYS A 41 18.24 8.77 10.02
N GLY A 42 17.01 9.10 9.63
CA GLY A 42 15.81 8.76 10.43
C GLY A 42 15.60 7.25 10.58
N ILE A 43 15.84 6.49 9.51
CA ILE A 43 15.78 5.03 9.51
C ILE A 43 16.82 4.45 10.48
N PHE A 44 18.07 4.92 10.42
CA PHE A 44 19.15 4.43 11.26
C PHE A 44 19.03 4.86 12.73
N GLU A 45 18.49 6.04 13.01
CA GLU A 45 18.18 6.47 14.38
C GLU A 45 17.09 5.58 15.00
N LYS A 46 16.13 5.12 14.21
CA LYS A 46 15.01 4.27 14.66
C LYS A 46 15.40 2.79 14.80
N TYR A 47 16.05 2.22 13.79
CA TYR A 47 16.26 0.78 13.68
C TYR A 47 17.74 0.36 13.80
N GLY A 48 18.66 1.32 13.87
CA GLY A 48 20.10 1.07 13.78
C GLY A 48 20.60 0.95 12.33
N PRO A 49 21.92 1.00 12.12
CA PRO A 49 22.52 0.79 10.81
C PRO A 49 22.34 -0.65 10.35
N THR A 50 22.08 -0.85 9.06
CA THR A 50 22.03 -2.18 8.42
C THR A 50 22.80 -2.16 7.11
N LYS A 51 23.04 -3.33 6.53
CA LYS A 51 23.64 -3.47 5.21
C LYS A 51 22.58 -3.18 4.14
N SER A 52 22.96 -2.42 3.11
CA SER A 52 22.14 -2.27 1.90
C SER A 52 22.38 -3.43 0.93
N THR A 53 21.32 -3.88 0.29
CA THR A 53 21.34 -4.83 -0.84
C THR A 53 20.76 -4.17 -2.07
N GLU A 54 21.40 -4.31 -3.23
CA GLU A 54 20.82 -3.82 -4.49
C GLU A 54 19.53 -4.58 -4.80
N THR A 55 18.54 -3.88 -5.35
CA THR A 55 17.31 -4.50 -5.84
C THR A 55 17.59 -5.33 -7.10
N ASP A 56 16.91 -6.46 -7.25
CA ASP A 56 17.04 -7.39 -8.37
C ASP A 56 15.72 -7.56 -9.14
N TYR A 57 14.83 -6.57 -9.06
CA TYR A 57 13.56 -6.58 -9.78
C TYR A 57 13.72 -6.51 -11.29
N GLU A 58 13.01 -7.39 -12.00
CA GLU A 58 12.96 -7.39 -13.47
C GLU A 58 12.25 -6.15 -14.03
N CYS A 59 11.28 -5.59 -13.29
CA CYS A 59 10.51 -4.42 -13.68
C CYS A 59 9.97 -3.61 -12.50
N GLY A 60 9.43 -2.42 -12.79
CA GLY A 60 8.79 -1.52 -11.83
C GLY A 60 9.69 -0.35 -11.40
N PHE A 61 9.17 0.49 -10.52
CA PHE A 61 9.79 1.78 -10.20
C PHE A 61 11.13 1.67 -9.46
N HIS A 62 11.42 0.51 -8.87
CA HIS A 62 12.68 0.24 -8.18
C HIS A 62 13.51 -0.87 -8.88
N SER A 63 13.25 -1.14 -10.16
CA SER A 63 14.11 -2.01 -10.98
C SER A 63 15.36 -1.27 -11.44
N ASN A 64 16.52 -1.76 -11.03
CA ASN A 64 17.80 -1.13 -11.36
C ASN A 64 18.05 -1.08 -12.88
N GLN A 65 17.78 -2.19 -13.56
CA GLN A 65 18.03 -2.31 -14.99
C GLN A 65 17.05 -1.49 -15.82
N GLU A 66 15.75 -1.55 -15.51
CA GLU A 66 14.73 -0.82 -16.26
C GLU A 66 14.87 0.70 -16.09
N GLN A 67 15.12 1.16 -14.86
CA GLN A 67 15.20 2.58 -14.53
C GLN A 67 16.59 3.19 -14.83
N GLY A 68 17.61 2.35 -15.08
CA GLY A 68 18.99 2.80 -15.27
C GLY A 68 19.59 3.50 -14.04
N LYS A 69 19.13 3.13 -12.84
CA LYS A 69 19.50 3.71 -11.54
C LYS A 69 19.85 2.60 -10.56
N SER A 70 20.45 2.96 -9.42
CA SER A 70 20.75 2.02 -8.33
C SER A 70 19.83 2.29 -7.14
N TYR A 71 18.91 1.36 -6.92
CA TYR A 71 18.02 1.24 -5.78
C TYR A 71 18.51 0.13 -4.85
N TYR A 72 18.22 0.31 -3.57
CA TYR A 72 18.68 -0.54 -2.50
C TYR A 72 17.55 -0.86 -1.53
N GLN A 73 17.63 -2.03 -0.93
CA GLN A 73 16.84 -2.44 0.21
C GLN A 73 17.64 -2.34 1.51
N LEU A 74 16.94 -1.98 2.59
CA LEU A 74 17.41 -2.01 3.97
C LEU A 74 16.46 -2.90 4.76
N THR A 75 16.89 -4.13 5.02
CA THR A 75 16.05 -5.13 5.68
C THR A 75 16.28 -5.12 7.19
N TYR A 76 15.16 -5.02 7.91
CA TYR A 76 15.04 -5.17 9.36
C TYR A 76 13.95 -6.22 9.66
N ASP A 77 13.87 -6.67 10.92
CA ASP A 77 12.95 -7.76 11.32
C ASP A 77 11.48 -7.50 10.96
N GLN A 78 11.00 -6.25 11.07
CA GLN A 78 9.60 -5.89 10.84
C GLN A 78 9.38 -4.93 9.66
N VAL A 79 10.44 -4.44 9.03
CA VAL A 79 10.31 -3.48 7.91
C VAL A 79 11.46 -3.63 6.92
N THR A 80 11.14 -3.62 5.63
CA THR A 80 12.11 -3.43 4.56
C THR A 80 11.86 -2.06 3.95
N TRP A 81 12.91 -1.24 3.91
CA TRP A 81 12.89 0.03 3.19
C TRP A 81 13.51 -0.16 1.83
N ILE A 82 12.96 0.47 0.79
CA ILE A 82 13.49 0.46 -0.57
C ILE A 82 13.68 1.88 -1.07
N GLY A 83 14.77 2.14 -1.81
CA GLY A 83 14.97 3.43 -2.44
C GLY A 83 16.43 3.75 -2.70
N ASN A 84 16.73 5.04 -2.84
CA ASN A 84 18.10 5.53 -3.01
C ASN A 84 18.24 6.94 -2.40
N THR A 85 19.44 7.51 -2.45
CA THR A 85 19.71 8.83 -1.85
C THR A 85 19.09 10.00 -2.62
N GLU A 86 18.76 9.83 -3.90
CA GLU A 86 18.22 10.89 -4.76
C GLU A 86 16.69 11.00 -4.62
N GLU A 87 16.01 9.86 -4.55
CA GLU A 87 14.54 9.76 -4.53
C GLU A 87 13.99 9.48 -3.14
N GLY A 88 14.88 9.17 -2.19
CA GLY A 88 14.54 8.77 -0.83
C GLY A 88 14.19 7.29 -0.73
N TYR A 89 13.88 6.87 0.50
CA TYR A 89 13.49 5.51 0.84
C TYR A 89 12.03 5.46 1.29
N ILE A 90 11.29 4.45 0.86
CA ILE A 90 9.92 4.16 1.26
C ILE A 90 9.81 2.76 1.88
N PRO A 91 8.83 2.46 2.74
CA PRO A 91 8.62 1.12 3.25
C PRO A 91 8.07 0.25 2.12
N GLU A 92 8.83 -0.76 1.76
CA GLU A 92 8.44 -1.76 0.78
C GLU A 92 7.54 -2.82 1.41
N LEU A 93 7.95 -3.31 2.58
CA LEU A 93 7.26 -4.34 3.34
C LEU A 93 7.27 -3.93 4.80
N VAL A 94 6.12 -4.08 5.45
CA VAL A 94 5.97 -3.93 6.90
C VAL A 94 5.27 -5.18 7.42
N VAL A 95 5.84 -5.81 8.43
CA VAL A 95 5.27 -6.97 9.12
C VAL A 95 4.75 -6.53 10.47
N PHE A 96 3.44 -6.71 10.68
CA PHE A 96 2.77 -6.30 11.91
C PHE A 96 2.86 -7.38 12.98
N ASP A 97 3.32 -7.01 14.18
CA ASP A 97 3.29 -7.90 15.33
C ASP A 97 1.89 -7.97 15.98
N PRO A 98 1.48 -9.14 16.51
CA PRO A 98 0.21 -9.28 17.23
C PRO A 98 0.08 -8.35 18.44
N GLU A 99 1.19 -7.95 19.06
CA GLU A 99 1.20 -7.02 20.18
C GLU A 99 0.88 -5.57 19.77
N GLY A 100 0.85 -5.27 18.48
CA GLY A 100 0.50 -3.97 17.91
C GLY A 100 1.54 -2.89 18.15
N LYS A 101 2.83 -3.25 18.21
CA LYS A 101 3.94 -2.30 18.34
C LYS A 101 4.23 -1.61 17.02
N MET A 102 4.30 -2.37 15.93
CA MET A 102 4.42 -1.86 14.57
C MET A 102 3.11 -1.22 14.14
N LYS A 103 3.20 0.01 13.62
CA LYS A 103 2.05 0.86 13.31
C LYS A 103 2.17 1.46 11.92
N TRP A 104 1.08 1.44 11.19
CA TRP A 104 0.85 2.23 10.00
C TRP A 104 -0.19 3.28 10.34
N THR A 105 0.08 4.55 10.07
CA THR A 105 -0.86 5.64 10.39
C THR A 105 -1.12 6.54 9.20
N TYR A 106 -2.33 7.08 9.10
CA TYR A 106 -2.73 8.06 8.09
C TYR A 106 -3.32 9.31 8.73
N TYR A 107 -2.79 10.48 8.38
CA TYR A 107 -3.09 11.78 9.02
C TYR A 107 -2.92 11.78 10.55
N GLU A 108 -2.13 10.85 11.11
CA GLU A 108 -1.97 10.62 12.56
C GLU A 108 -3.27 10.27 13.32
N GLU A 109 -4.44 10.29 12.67
CA GLU A 109 -5.75 9.98 13.26
C GLU A 109 -6.14 8.51 13.10
N ILE A 110 -5.76 7.91 11.97
CA ILE A 110 -6.03 6.51 11.67
C ILE A 110 -4.77 5.72 11.97
N GLU A 111 -4.92 4.66 12.76
CA GLU A 111 -3.82 3.78 13.13
C GLU A 111 -4.21 2.31 12.86
N PHE A 112 -3.36 1.62 12.12
CA PHE A 112 -3.42 0.19 11.91
C PHE A 112 -2.19 -0.51 12.46
N SER A 113 -2.41 -1.68 13.05
CA SER A 113 -1.38 -2.54 13.62
C SER A 113 -1.83 -4.00 13.56
N GLY A 114 -1.04 -4.94 14.08
CA GLY A 114 -1.44 -6.36 14.13
C GLY A 114 -2.66 -6.65 15.01
N LYS A 115 -3.12 -5.66 15.79
CA LYS A 115 -4.39 -5.75 16.53
C LYS A 115 -5.61 -5.43 15.67
N SER A 116 -5.41 -4.67 14.59
CA SER A 116 -6.48 -4.23 13.69
C SER A 116 -7.14 -5.43 13.02
N THR A 117 -8.46 -5.35 12.95
CA THR A 117 -9.31 -6.32 12.29
C THR A 117 -9.46 -5.97 10.81
N LEU A 118 -9.73 -7.00 10.01
CA LEU A 118 -10.12 -6.83 8.62
C LEU A 118 -11.28 -5.82 8.48
N GLN A 119 -12.31 -5.93 9.32
CA GLN A 119 -13.50 -5.08 9.23
C GLN A 119 -13.19 -3.59 9.46
N GLU A 120 -12.30 -3.26 10.40
CA GLU A 120 -11.87 -1.88 10.64
C GLU A 120 -11.17 -1.30 9.41
N VAL A 121 -10.27 -2.08 8.79
CA VAL A 121 -9.56 -1.64 7.59
C VAL A 121 -10.50 -1.56 6.39
N GLU A 122 -11.40 -2.52 6.18
CA GLU A 122 -12.40 -2.46 5.10
C GLU A 122 -13.29 -1.22 5.18
N LEU A 123 -13.73 -0.87 6.40
CA LEU A 123 -14.55 0.32 6.64
C LEU A 123 -13.79 1.59 6.27
N PHE A 124 -12.53 1.69 6.69
CA PHE A 124 -11.69 2.84 6.35
C PHE A 124 -11.34 2.90 4.86
N MET A 125 -11.02 1.76 4.25
CA MET A 125 -10.65 1.68 2.83
C MET A 125 -11.85 1.81 1.90
N GLU A 126 -13.08 1.73 2.42
CA GLU A 126 -14.34 1.68 1.65
C GLU A 126 -14.34 0.55 0.61
N LYS A 127 -13.68 -0.56 0.95
CA LYS A 127 -13.39 -1.67 0.04
C LYS A 127 -13.38 -2.99 0.79
N LYS A 128 -13.83 -4.06 0.13
CA LYS A 128 -13.78 -5.42 0.67
C LYS A 128 -12.45 -6.09 0.36
N ALA A 129 -11.99 -6.94 1.28
CA ALA A 129 -10.82 -7.76 1.00
C ALA A 129 -11.15 -8.84 -0.04
N GLU A 130 -10.17 -9.14 -0.87
CA GLU A 130 -10.22 -10.20 -1.86
C GLU A 130 -9.30 -11.34 -1.40
N PRO A 131 -9.71 -12.61 -1.51
CA PRO A 131 -8.80 -13.74 -1.33
C PRO A 131 -7.61 -13.58 -2.26
N ILE A 132 -6.43 -13.99 -1.81
CA ILE A 132 -5.24 -13.97 -2.66
C ILE A 132 -4.56 -15.33 -2.70
N GLU A 133 -4.14 -15.69 -3.90
CA GLU A 133 -3.18 -16.77 -4.13
C GLU A 133 -1.83 -16.09 -4.38
N ILE A 134 -0.97 -16.07 -3.37
CA ILE A 134 0.43 -15.69 -3.57
C ILE A 134 1.16 -16.98 -3.92
N ASN A 135 1.77 -17.05 -5.11
CA ASN A 135 2.61 -18.19 -5.52
C ASN A 135 3.61 -18.56 -4.39
N GLY A 136 3.47 -19.75 -3.82
CA GLY A 136 4.29 -20.25 -2.70
C GLY A 136 3.77 -19.94 -1.29
N ARG A 137 2.61 -19.29 -1.16
CA ARG A 137 1.85 -19.06 0.07
C ARG A 137 0.33 -19.26 -0.20
N ASP A 138 -0.04 -20.35 -0.87
CA ASP A 138 -1.44 -20.73 -1.04
C ASP A 138 -2.02 -21.09 0.33
N ASP A 139 -2.69 -20.11 0.92
CA ASP A 139 -3.32 -20.21 2.23
C ASP A 139 -4.71 -19.60 2.09
N GLU A 140 -5.73 -20.45 2.11
CA GLU A 140 -7.14 -20.06 1.97
C GLU A 140 -7.60 -19.04 3.03
N LEU A 141 -6.78 -18.82 4.07
CA LEU A 141 -7.02 -17.84 5.14
C LEU A 141 -6.45 -16.46 4.83
N LEU A 142 -5.74 -16.28 3.70
CA LEU A 142 -5.18 -15.00 3.28
C LEU A 142 -6.17 -14.19 2.44
N SER A 143 -6.28 -12.91 2.79
CA SER A 143 -7.02 -11.94 2.00
C SER A 143 -6.32 -10.60 1.99
N SER A 144 -6.55 -9.79 0.96
CA SER A 144 -5.89 -8.49 0.81
C SER A 144 -6.85 -7.36 0.48
N ILE A 145 -6.48 -6.14 0.89
CA ILE A 145 -7.12 -4.91 0.44
C ILE A 145 -6.08 -4.06 -0.28
N LYS A 146 -6.31 -3.79 -1.56
CA LYS A 146 -5.45 -2.93 -2.38
C LYS A 146 -5.84 -1.46 -2.22
N GLY A 147 -4.86 -0.61 -1.93
CA GLY A 147 -4.95 0.85 -1.91
C GLY A 147 -4.14 1.48 -3.05
N ARG A 148 -4.55 2.67 -3.48
CA ARG A 148 -3.90 3.44 -4.56
C ARG A 148 -3.43 4.78 -4.04
N PHE A 149 -2.24 5.21 -4.46
CA PHE A 149 -1.79 6.56 -4.19
C PHE A 149 -2.48 7.55 -5.13
N THR A 150 -2.78 8.75 -4.62
CA THR A 150 -3.44 9.81 -5.39
C THR A 150 -2.54 10.24 -6.55
N ASP A 151 -3.12 10.32 -7.76
CA ASP A 151 -2.43 10.75 -8.98
C ASP A 151 -1.17 9.93 -9.33
N ALA A 152 -1.14 8.66 -8.92
CA ALA A 152 -0.01 7.77 -9.16
C ALA A 152 -0.45 6.37 -9.65
N ASP A 153 0.46 5.71 -10.37
CA ASP A 153 0.24 4.34 -10.87
C ASP A 153 0.61 3.25 -9.88
N GLU A 154 1.27 3.62 -8.79
CA GLU A 154 1.67 2.78 -7.67
C GLU A 154 0.61 2.77 -6.54
N GLY A 155 0.82 1.88 -5.58
CA GLY A 155 -0.05 1.74 -4.44
C GLY A 155 0.51 0.78 -3.41
N PHE A 156 -0.39 0.12 -2.71
CA PHE A 156 -0.03 -0.85 -1.69
C PHE A 156 -1.14 -1.89 -1.51
N PHE A 157 -0.84 -2.93 -0.77
CA PHE A 157 -1.85 -3.83 -0.23
C PHE A 157 -1.63 -4.07 1.25
N PHE A 158 -2.73 -4.17 1.97
CA PHE A 158 -2.76 -4.77 3.29
C PHE A 158 -3.08 -6.25 3.15
N LEU A 159 -2.33 -7.09 3.85
CA LEU A 159 -2.53 -8.53 3.91
C LEU A 159 -3.11 -8.91 5.27
N PHE A 160 -4.10 -9.79 5.25
CA PHE A 160 -4.77 -10.30 6.43
C PHE A 160 -4.65 -11.82 6.48
N ARG A 161 -4.53 -12.36 7.69
CA ARG A 161 -4.71 -13.78 8.00
C ARG A 161 -5.70 -13.91 9.13
N GLU A 162 -6.71 -14.76 8.97
CA GLU A 162 -7.75 -14.99 9.99
C GLU A 162 -8.41 -13.69 10.47
N GLY A 163 -8.58 -12.71 9.58
CA GLY A 163 -9.18 -11.42 9.89
C GLY A 163 -8.29 -10.45 10.68
N LYS A 164 -6.99 -10.73 10.81
CA LYS A 164 -5.99 -9.85 11.45
C LYS A 164 -4.98 -9.34 10.44
N LEU A 165 -4.63 -8.06 10.56
CA LEU A 165 -3.65 -7.43 9.70
C LEU A 165 -2.25 -8.00 10.00
N ILE A 166 -1.55 -8.47 8.96
CA ILE A 166 -0.23 -9.09 9.11
C ILE A 166 0.85 -8.38 8.29
N GLU A 167 0.51 -7.81 7.13
CA GLU A 167 1.50 -7.11 6.31
C GLU A 167 0.91 -5.85 5.65
N PHE A 168 1.78 -4.87 5.41
CA PHE A 168 1.61 -3.82 4.41
C PHE A 168 2.71 -4.02 3.37
N GLN A 169 2.38 -3.93 2.10
CA GLN A 169 3.37 -4.04 1.03
C GLN A 169 3.11 -3.01 -0.06
N TYR A 170 4.16 -2.28 -0.40
CA TYR A 170 4.20 -1.37 -1.55
C TYR A 170 4.18 -2.15 -2.86
N TRP A 171 3.53 -1.58 -3.87
CA TRP A 171 3.51 -2.14 -5.21
C TRP A 171 3.57 -1.03 -6.27
N SER A 172 4.29 -1.31 -7.35
CA SER A 172 4.34 -0.47 -8.56
C SER A 172 4.10 -1.35 -9.79
N PRO A 173 3.54 -0.78 -10.87
CA PRO A 173 3.31 -1.54 -12.09
C PRO A 173 4.63 -1.91 -12.77
N CYS A 174 4.61 -3.07 -13.40
CA CYS A 174 5.32 -3.31 -14.64
C CYS A 174 4.36 -2.97 -15.80
#